data_AF-A0A2E5ZM21-F1
#
_entry.id   AF-A0A2E5ZM21-F1
#
_cell.length_a   1.000
_cell.length_b   1.000
_cell.length_c   1.000
_cell.angle_alpha   90.00
_cell.angle_beta   90.00
_cell.angle_gamma   90.00
#
_symmetry.space_group_name_H-M   'P 1'
#
loop_
_entity.id
_entity.type
_entity.pdbx_description
1 polymer ?
#
loop_
_entity_poly.entity_id
_entity_poly.type
_entity_poly.pdbx_seq_one_letter_code
_entity_poly.pdbx_strand_id
1 'polypeptide(L)'
;MDAERVLLIGAAVATVAFVVVALWQPEALEASPDWEVSDGCLGGLDHADVGISEHYHPNLKVIVDGQQLAIPENTGIDQFGCEEGMRWIHVHDSTNTGFTKLHIETPKKYNVPVGAFFEVWEREGGPSITPDKEFDINRNGVSDWEEYDISMNVNGESNDKFENYIMNDNDQIELILTSKS
;
A
#
# COMPACT_ATOMS: atom_id res chain seq x y z
N MET A 1 -2.12 5.90 51.19
CA MET A 1 -1.89 4.90 50.14
C MET A 1 -0.43 5.04 49.73
N ASP A 2 0.34 3.97 49.79
CA ASP A 2 1.77 3.99 49.43
C ASP A 2 1.97 3.97 47.91
N ALA A 3 3.16 4.39 47.48
CA ALA A 3 3.47 4.60 46.07
C ALA A 3 3.26 3.34 45.22
N GLU A 4 3.55 2.16 45.78
CA GLU A 4 3.34 0.87 45.12
C GLU A 4 1.87 0.63 44.79
N ARG A 5 0.96 0.91 45.73
CA ARG A 5 -0.48 0.71 45.51
C ARG A 5 -1.06 1.73 44.53
N VAL A 6 -0.54 2.96 44.50
CA VAL A 6 -0.88 3.96 43.47
C VAL A 6 -0.42 3.50 42.10
N LEU A 7 0.82 2.99 41.97
CA LEU A 7 1.37 2.47 40.71
C LEU A 7 0.57 1.26 40.20
N LEU A 8 0.22 0.32 41.08
CA LEU A 8 -0.57 -0.86 40.70
C LEU A 8 -1.96 -0.47 40.20
N ILE A 9 -2.64 0.48 40.87
CA ILE A 9 -3.95 0.98 40.43
C ILE A 9 -3.81 1.71 39.09
N GLY A 10 -2.79 2.56 38.94
CA GLY A 10 -2.53 3.27 37.68
C GLY A 10 -2.28 2.33 36.51
N ALA A 11 -1.46 1.29 36.70
CA ALA A 11 -1.20 0.28 35.69
C ALA A 11 -2.49 -0.49 35.32
N ALA A 12 -3.28 -0.90 36.30
CA ALA A 12 -4.55 -1.59 36.05
C ALA A 12 -5.53 -0.71 35.25
N VAL A 13 -5.64 0.58 35.59
CA VAL A 13 -6.49 1.53 34.84
C VAL A 13 -5.98 1.71 33.41
N ALA A 14 -4.67 1.87 33.22
CA ALA A 14 -4.08 2.01 31.89
C ALA A 14 -4.29 0.77 31.02
N THR A 15 -4.13 -0.43 31.57
CA THR A 15 -4.39 -1.68 30.86
C THR A 15 -5.87 -1.82 30.48
N VAL A 16 -6.79 -1.52 31.40
CA VAL A 16 -8.23 -1.56 31.09
C VAL A 16 -8.57 -0.55 29.99
N ALA A 17 -8.04 0.68 30.07
CA ALA A 17 -8.24 1.69 29.04
C ALA A 17 -7.69 1.23 27.68
N PHE A 18 -6.48 0.64 27.64
CA PHE A 18 -5.91 0.09 26.42
C PHE A 18 -6.78 -1.04 25.84
N VAL A 19 -7.26 -1.97 26.66
CA VAL A 19 -8.16 -3.05 26.18
C VAL A 19 -9.47 -2.48 25.65
N VAL A 20 -10.03 -1.45 26.30
CA VAL A 20 -11.23 -0.77 25.79
C VAL A 20 -10.96 -0.14 24.42
N VAL A 21 -9.84 0.57 24.25
CA VAL A 21 -9.46 1.13 22.94
C VAL A 21 -9.25 0.01 21.92
N ALA A 22 -8.50 -1.05 22.25
CA ALA A 22 -8.23 -2.16 21.33
C ALA A 22 -9.51 -2.90 20.89
N LEU A 23 -10.52 -2.99 21.76
CA LEU A 23 -11.79 -3.68 21.45
C LEU A 23 -12.80 -2.79 20.73
N TRP A 24 -12.75 -1.46 20.90
CA TRP A 24 -13.78 -0.54 20.42
C TRP A 24 -13.29 0.42 19.34
N GLN A 25 -11.98 0.66 19.26
CA GLN A 25 -11.31 1.54 18.32
C GLN A 25 -9.96 0.94 17.89
N PRO A 26 -9.95 -0.27 17.32
CA PRO A 26 -8.70 -0.92 16.90
C PRO A 26 -7.92 -0.08 15.89
N GLU A 27 -8.60 0.67 15.01
CA GLU A 27 -7.97 1.54 14.02
C GLU A 27 -7.09 2.63 14.65
N ALA A 28 -7.40 3.08 15.88
CA ALA A 28 -6.59 4.07 16.58
C ALA A 28 -5.21 3.55 17.00
N LEU A 29 -5.00 2.23 16.95
CA LEU A 29 -3.73 1.57 17.23
C LEU A 29 -2.98 1.17 15.95
N GLU A 30 -3.64 1.28 14.79
CA GLU A 30 -3.03 0.96 13.51
C GLU A 30 -2.18 2.11 12.99
N ALA A 31 -1.15 1.77 12.23
CA ALA A 31 -0.26 2.75 11.64
C ALA A 31 -0.96 3.43 10.45
N SER A 32 -0.99 4.77 10.45
CA SER A 32 -1.58 5.53 9.34
C SER A 32 -0.78 5.36 8.05
N PRO A 33 -1.43 5.25 6.89
CA PRO A 33 -0.76 5.13 5.60
C PRO A 33 -0.03 6.44 5.23
N ASP A 34 1.23 6.31 4.83
CA ASP A 34 2.05 7.42 4.35
C ASP A 34 1.89 7.52 2.83
N TRP A 35 0.90 8.27 2.36
CA TRP A 35 0.57 8.36 0.93
C TRP A 35 1.62 9.12 0.11
N GLU A 36 2.35 10.06 0.72
CA GLU A 36 3.37 10.88 0.07
C GLU A 36 4.56 10.08 -0.47
N VAL A 37 4.67 8.81 -0.10
CA VAL A 37 5.70 7.89 -0.61
C VAL A 37 5.58 7.66 -2.12
N SER A 38 4.41 7.89 -2.71
CA SER A 38 4.21 7.80 -4.16
C SER A 38 4.99 8.89 -4.91
N ASP A 39 5.31 10.02 -4.28
CA ASP A 39 6.07 11.12 -4.88
C ASP A 39 7.58 10.99 -4.69
N GLY A 40 8.03 10.05 -3.85
CA GLY A 40 9.44 9.81 -3.58
C GLY A 40 10.24 9.43 -4.82
N CYS A 41 11.49 9.89 -4.91
CA CYS A 41 12.39 9.63 -6.02
C CYS A 41 13.81 9.38 -5.48
N LEU A 42 14.45 8.29 -5.92
CA LEU A 42 15.81 7.92 -5.51
C LEU A 42 16.89 8.68 -6.31
N GLY A 43 16.57 9.07 -7.55
CA GLY A 43 17.51 9.64 -8.52
C GLY A 43 18.48 8.60 -9.07
N GLY A 44 18.69 8.56 -10.38
CA GLY A 44 19.50 7.53 -11.03
C GLY A 44 18.73 6.21 -11.25
N LEU A 45 19.21 5.43 -12.22
CA LEU A 45 18.65 4.12 -12.61
C LEU A 45 19.37 2.94 -11.93
N ASP A 46 20.40 3.22 -11.14
CA ASP A 46 21.16 2.24 -10.37
C ASP A 46 20.92 2.42 -8.87
N HIS A 47 20.87 1.32 -8.13
CA HIS A 47 20.63 1.28 -6.68
C HIS A 47 21.83 1.73 -5.82
N ALA A 48 22.91 2.21 -6.45
CA ALA A 48 24.15 2.52 -5.76
C ALA A 48 24.11 3.92 -5.14
N ASP A 49 24.37 4.00 -3.83
CA ASP A 49 24.67 5.25 -3.10
C ASP A 49 23.55 6.33 -3.05
N VAL A 50 22.29 5.94 -3.26
CA VAL A 50 21.11 6.84 -3.27
C VAL A 50 20.39 6.99 -1.91
N GLY A 51 20.99 6.49 -0.82
CA GLY A 51 20.47 6.71 0.55
C GLY A 51 19.26 5.86 0.95
N ILE A 52 19.10 4.68 0.34
CA ILE A 52 18.06 3.71 0.72
C ILE A 52 18.38 3.13 2.11
N SER A 53 17.42 3.21 3.03
CA SER A 53 17.50 2.57 4.36
C SER A 53 16.59 1.35 4.45
N GLU A 54 15.46 1.36 3.74
CA GLU A 54 14.51 0.26 3.72
C GLU A 54 14.34 -0.21 2.28
N HIS A 55 14.44 -1.52 2.07
CA HIS A 55 14.25 -2.19 0.78
C HIS A 55 13.50 -3.49 1.01
N TYR A 56 12.29 -3.61 0.47
CA TYR A 56 11.51 -4.85 0.51
C TYR A 56 10.63 -5.05 -0.73
N HIS A 57 10.11 -6.28 -0.89
CA HIS A 57 9.50 -6.76 -2.13
C HIS A 57 8.09 -7.36 -1.93
N PRO A 58 7.03 -6.55 -1.79
CA PRO A 58 5.67 -7.05 -1.90
C PRO A 58 5.36 -7.44 -3.35
N ASN A 59 4.34 -8.28 -3.54
CA ASN A 59 3.93 -8.79 -4.84
C ASN A 59 2.45 -8.52 -5.04
N LEU A 60 2.08 -7.86 -6.14
CA LEU A 60 0.72 -7.43 -6.44
C LEU A 60 0.18 -8.16 -7.66
N LYS A 61 -1.09 -8.57 -7.58
CA LYS A 61 -1.87 -9.10 -8.69
C LYS A 61 -3.25 -8.45 -8.67
N VAL A 62 -3.60 -7.81 -9.78
CA VAL A 62 -4.91 -7.16 -9.95
C VAL A 62 -5.73 -7.94 -10.97
N ILE A 63 -6.97 -8.27 -10.63
CA ILE A 63 -7.90 -9.03 -11.48
C ILE A 63 -9.18 -8.21 -11.62
N VAL A 64 -9.59 -7.94 -12.86
CA VAL A 64 -10.84 -7.25 -13.19
C VAL A 64 -11.69 -8.20 -14.03
N ASP A 65 -12.89 -8.52 -13.56
CA ASP A 65 -13.82 -9.43 -14.24
C ASP A 65 -13.19 -10.77 -14.66
N GLY A 66 -12.35 -11.32 -13.77
CA GLY A 66 -11.63 -12.58 -13.98
C GLY A 66 -10.42 -12.47 -14.93
N GLN A 67 -10.12 -11.29 -15.46
CA GLN A 67 -8.94 -11.03 -16.28
C GLN A 67 -7.86 -10.32 -15.45
N GLN A 68 -6.64 -10.84 -15.50
CA GLN A 68 -5.52 -10.19 -14.84
C GLN A 68 -5.15 -8.90 -15.58
N LEU A 69 -5.08 -7.80 -14.85
CA LEU A 69 -4.52 -6.55 -15.34
C LEU A 69 -2.99 -6.59 -15.18
N ALA A 70 -2.27 -6.52 -16.29
CA ALA A 70 -0.82 -6.57 -16.30
C ALA A 70 -0.23 -5.23 -15.82
N ILE A 71 0.67 -5.29 -14.85
CA ILE A 71 1.49 -4.15 -14.42
C ILE A 71 2.70 -4.09 -15.37
N PRO A 72 2.88 -3.01 -16.15
CA PRO A 72 4.00 -2.89 -17.08
C PRO A 72 5.37 -2.98 -16.38
N GLU A 73 6.36 -3.47 -17.14
CA GLU A 73 7.76 -3.36 -16.72
C GLU A 73 8.17 -1.88 -16.68
N ASN A 74 9.15 -1.56 -15.83
CA ASN A 74 9.63 -0.20 -15.61
C ASN A 74 8.58 0.79 -15.06
N THR A 75 7.44 0.31 -14.55
CA THR A 75 6.48 1.22 -13.90
C THR A 75 7.11 1.90 -12.69
N GLY A 76 7.06 3.23 -12.68
CA GLY A 76 7.71 4.05 -11.65
C GLY A 76 9.17 4.41 -11.96
N ILE A 77 9.67 4.11 -13.16
CA ILE A 77 11.03 4.44 -13.60
C ILE A 77 10.96 5.50 -14.71
N ASP A 78 11.83 6.51 -14.64
CA ASP A 78 11.91 7.61 -15.61
C ASP A 78 10.57 8.33 -15.83
N GLN A 79 9.82 8.50 -14.73
CA GLN A 79 8.52 9.19 -14.75
C GLN A 79 8.68 10.70 -14.65
N PHE A 80 7.69 11.45 -15.15
CA PHE A 80 7.58 12.89 -14.89
C PHE A 80 7.67 13.17 -13.38
N GLY A 81 8.56 14.08 -12.99
CA GLY A 81 8.86 14.38 -11.57
C GLY A 81 9.90 13.46 -10.92
N CYS A 82 10.42 12.48 -11.65
CA CYS A 82 11.55 11.60 -11.28
C CYS A 82 12.28 11.13 -12.55
N GLU A 83 12.63 12.08 -13.43
CA GLU A 83 13.34 11.81 -14.69
C GLU A 83 14.73 11.20 -14.42
N GLU A 84 15.12 10.23 -15.25
CA GLU A 84 16.36 9.44 -15.09
C GLU A 84 16.49 8.80 -13.70
N GLY A 85 15.36 8.53 -13.03
CA GLY A 85 15.30 8.05 -11.66
C GLY A 85 14.26 6.96 -11.45
N MET A 86 14.20 6.44 -10.23
CA MET A 86 13.20 5.47 -9.79
C MET A 86 12.37 6.06 -8.66
N ARG A 87 11.04 5.90 -8.76
CA ARG A 87 10.12 6.19 -7.67
C ARG A 87 10.39 5.25 -6.50
N TRP A 88 10.06 5.66 -5.27
CA TRP A 88 10.23 4.79 -4.09
C TRP A 88 9.42 3.50 -4.17
N ILE A 89 8.35 3.49 -4.97
CA ILE A 89 7.62 2.29 -5.35
C ILE A 89 7.80 2.12 -6.86
N HIS A 90 8.41 1.05 -7.32
CA HIS A 90 8.61 0.82 -8.75
C HIS A 90 8.66 -0.68 -9.09
N VAL A 91 8.72 -0.99 -10.39
CA VAL A 91 8.78 -2.34 -10.95
C VAL A 91 9.92 -2.43 -11.95
N HIS A 92 10.79 -3.43 -11.83
CA HIS A 92 11.77 -3.75 -12.87
C HIS A 92 11.21 -4.73 -13.89
N ASP A 93 10.81 -5.90 -13.42
CA ASP A 93 10.33 -6.98 -14.28
C ASP A 93 8.83 -7.19 -14.07
N SER A 94 8.10 -7.31 -15.17
CA SER A 94 6.67 -7.64 -15.14
C SER A 94 6.43 -9.13 -15.36
N THR A 95 5.29 -9.61 -14.85
CA THR A 95 4.72 -10.87 -15.30
C THR A 95 3.34 -10.65 -15.90
N ASN A 96 3.07 -11.31 -17.01
CA ASN A 96 1.72 -11.35 -17.60
C ASN A 96 0.83 -12.42 -16.93
N THR A 97 1.42 -13.26 -16.06
CA THR A 97 0.71 -14.32 -15.33
C THR A 97 1.22 -14.42 -13.90
N GLY A 98 0.36 -14.18 -12.91
CA GLY A 98 0.73 -14.27 -11.48
C GLY A 98 1.02 -12.90 -10.85
N PHE A 99 1.80 -12.87 -9.77
CA PHE A 99 2.08 -11.63 -9.05
C PHE A 99 3.28 -10.89 -9.64
N THR A 100 3.14 -9.58 -9.83
CA THR A 100 4.26 -8.68 -10.18
C THR A 100 4.93 -8.22 -8.90
N LYS A 101 6.26 -8.30 -8.86
CA LYS A 101 7.06 -7.83 -7.74
C LYS A 101 7.16 -6.31 -7.79
N LEU A 102 6.81 -5.65 -6.69
CA LEU A 102 7.10 -4.24 -6.48
C LEU A 102 8.40 -4.13 -5.68
N HIS A 103 9.15 -3.06 -5.94
CA HIS A 103 10.30 -2.66 -5.15
C HIS A 103 9.90 -1.45 -4.31
N ILE A 104 10.03 -1.59 -2.99
CA ILE A 104 9.80 -0.49 -2.04
C ILE A 104 11.13 -0.06 -1.47
N GLU A 105 11.59 1.12 -1.84
CA GLU A 105 12.92 1.61 -1.55
C GLU A 105 12.84 3.04 -1.01
N THR A 106 13.02 3.17 0.30
CA THR A 106 12.77 4.44 1.00
C THR A 106 13.94 4.82 1.91
N PRO A 107 14.15 6.12 2.19
CA PRO A 107 15.28 6.60 2.99
C PRO A 107 15.14 6.32 4.50
N LYS A 108 13.98 5.83 4.93
CA LYS A 108 13.63 5.44 6.31
C LYS A 108 12.34 4.62 6.27
N LYS A 109 11.94 4.06 7.40
CA LYS A 109 10.65 3.38 7.51
C LYS A 109 9.46 4.31 7.25
N TYR A 110 8.59 3.86 6.33
CA TYR A 110 7.27 4.40 6.03
C TYR A 110 6.24 3.27 6.04
N ASN A 111 4.98 3.61 6.33
CA ASN A 111 3.83 2.74 6.19
C ASN A 111 3.32 2.87 4.74
N VAL A 112 3.92 2.12 3.82
CA VAL A 112 3.64 2.23 2.38
C VAL A 112 2.34 1.51 2.05
N PRO A 113 1.27 2.24 1.66
CA PRO A 113 -0.01 1.63 1.35
C PRO A 113 -0.05 1.10 -0.09
N VAL A 114 -0.88 0.07 -0.35
CA VAL A 114 -1.11 -0.44 -1.72
C VAL A 114 -1.57 0.66 -2.65
N GLY A 115 -2.46 1.54 -2.21
CA GLY A 115 -2.98 2.64 -3.01
C GLY A 115 -1.90 3.62 -3.49
N ALA A 116 -0.82 3.82 -2.74
CA ALA A 116 0.29 4.69 -3.18
C ALA A 116 0.98 4.16 -4.44
N PHE A 117 0.96 2.83 -4.67
CA PHE A 117 1.44 2.28 -5.94
C PHE A 117 0.54 2.68 -7.12
N PHE A 118 -0.78 2.77 -6.92
CA PHE A 118 -1.71 3.19 -7.98
C PHE A 118 -1.49 4.67 -8.35
N GLU A 119 -1.09 5.52 -7.40
CA GLU A 119 -0.64 6.90 -7.70
C GLU A 119 0.67 6.94 -8.51
N VAL A 120 1.54 5.93 -8.37
CA VAL A 120 2.71 5.79 -9.25
C VAL A 120 2.28 5.30 -10.63
N TRP A 121 1.41 4.30 -10.68
CA TRP A 121 1.01 3.63 -11.91
C TRP A 121 0.18 4.54 -12.84
N GLU A 122 -0.67 5.41 -12.29
CA GLU A 122 -1.50 6.33 -13.09
C GLU A 122 -0.69 7.32 -13.94
N ARG A 123 0.54 7.65 -13.51
CA ARG A 123 1.41 8.63 -14.18
C ARG A 123 1.88 8.15 -15.55
N GLU A 124 1.83 6.84 -15.78
CA GLU A 124 2.11 6.19 -17.06
C GLU A 124 0.83 5.72 -17.78
N GLY A 125 -0.34 6.12 -17.26
CA GLY A 125 -1.63 5.81 -17.85
C GLY A 125 -2.28 4.51 -17.38
N GLY A 126 -1.74 3.87 -16.34
CA GLY A 126 -2.37 2.76 -15.64
C GLY A 126 -3.56 3.19 -14.76
N PRO A 127 -4.15 2.24 -14.01
CA PRO A 127 -5.12 2.51 -12.95
C PRO A 127 -4.77 3.69 -12.06
N SER A 128 -5.78 4.43 -11.64
CA SER A 128 -5.67 5.61 -10.80
C SER A 128 -6.28 5.44 -9.42
N ILE A 129 -6.11 6.48 -8.62
CA ILE A 129 -6.76 6.68 -7.33
C ILE A 129 -7.55 7.99 -7.43
N THR A 130 -8.79 8.01 -6.92
CA THR A 130 -9.59 9.23 -6.84
C THR A 130 -8.97 10.24 -5.84
N PRO A 131 -9.36 11.53 -5.86
CA PRO A 131 -8.88 12.49 -4.87
C PRO A 131 -9.14 12.09 -3.41
N ASP A 132 -10.16 11.24 -3.18
CA ASP A 132 -10.55 10.73 -1.87
C ASP A 132 -9.83 9.41 -1.48
N LYS A 133 -8.80 9.02 -2.25
CA LYS A 133 -7.96 7.83 -2.01
C LYS A 133 -8.66 6.49 -2.22
N GLU A 134 -9.55 6.43 -3.21
CA GLU A 134 -10.27 5.22 -3.59
C GLU A 134 -9.79 4.70 -4.95
N PHE A 135 -9.83 3.39 -5.18
CA PHE A 135 -9.49 2.80 -6.49
C PHE A 135 -10.33 3.40 -7.63
N ASP A 136 -9.68 3.69 -8.75
CA ASP A 136 -10.29 4.08 -10.03
C ASP A 136 -9.51 3.42 -11.18
N ILE A 137 -9.76 2.12 -11.39
CA ILE A 137 -9.04 1.27 -12.35
C ILE A 137 -9.25 1.76 -13.79
N ASN A 138 -10.45 2.27 -14.10
CA ASN A 138 -10.81 2.70 -15.46
C ASN A 138 -10.50 4.18 -15.75
N ARG A 139 -10.11 4.95 -14.71
CA ARG A 139 -9.71 6.36 -14.74
C ARG A 139 -10.84 7.30 -15.15
N ASN A 140 -12.08 6.96 -14.84
CA ASN A 140 -13.25 7.77 -15.19
C ASN A 140 -13.54 8.87 -14.14
N GLY A 141 -12.80 8.90 -13.03
CA GLY A 141 -12.98 9.82 -11.91
C GLY A 141 -14.09 9.42 -10.94
N VAL A 142 -14.64 8.21 -11.08
CA VAL A 142 -15.63 7.59 -10.21
C VAL A 142 -14.92 6.50 -9.42
N SER A 143 -15.30 6.35 -8.16
CA SER A 143 -14.78 5.30 -7.31
C SER A 143 -15.21 3.93 -7.82
N ASP A 144 -14.26 3.00 -7.90
CA ASP A 144 -14.55 1.61 -8.20
C ASP A 144 -15.44 0.95 -7.15
N TRP A 145 -15.52 1.50 -5.93
CA TRP A 145 -16.49 1.03 -4.93
C TRP A 145 -17.94 1.26 -5.36
N GLU A 146 -18.20 2.16 -6.30
CA GLU A 146 -19.52 2.32 -6.92
C GLU A 146 -19.76 1.29 -8.02
N GLU A 147 -18.73 0.93 -8.78
CA GLU A 147 -18.82 0.14 -10.01
C GLU A 147 -18.56 -1.37 -9.82
N TYR A 148 -17.80 -1.76 -8.79
CA TYR A 148 -17.31 -3.12 -8.58
C TYR A 148 -17.58 -3.64 -7.17
N ASP A 149 -17.78 -4.95 -7.06
CA ASP A 149 -17.57 -5.68 -5.82
C ASP A 149 -16.07 -5.99 -5.68
N ILE A 150 -15.41 -5.34 -4.73
CA ILE A 150 -13.97 -5.42 -4.50
C ILE A 150 -13.67 -6.41 -3.36
N SER A 151 -12.72 -7.31 -3.59
CA SER A 151 -12.16 -8.18 -2.56
C SER A 151 -10.64 -8.19 -2.64
N MET A 152 -9.99 -8.33 -1.50
CA MET A 152 -8.55 -8.41 -1.42
C MET A 152 -8.14 -9.59 -0.53
N ASN A 153 -7.16 -10.35 -1.01
CA ASN A 153 -6.48 -11.38 -0.23
C ASN A 153 -5.01 -11.00 -0.08
N VAL A 154 -4.48 -11.19 1.13
CA VAL A 154 -3.06 -11.05 1.43
C VAL A 154 -2.58 -12.39 1.94
N ASN A 155 -1.59 -12.98 1.27
CA ASN A 155 -1.04 -14.30 1.62
C ASN A 155 -2.11 -15.41 1.69
N GLY A 156 -3.16 -15.28 0.88
CA GLY A 156 -4.29 -16.23 0.82
C GLY A 156 -5.38 -16.00 1.87
N GLU A 157 -5.25 -15.00 2.73
CA GLU A 157 -6.25 -14.63 3.73
C GLU A 157 -6.97 -13.34 3.34
N SER A 158 -8.27 -13.26 3.63
CA SER A 158 -9.06 -12.06 3.32
C SER A 158 -8.57 -10.86 4.14
N ASN A 159 -8.49 -9.71 3.48
CA ASN A 159 -8.08 -8.45 4.08
C ASN A 159 -9.01 -7.32 3.63
N ASP A 160 -9.40 -6.45 4.57
CA ASP A 160 -10.38 -5.38 4.38
C ASP A 160 -9.77 -3.98 4.45
N LYS A 161 -8.43 -3.86 4.41
CA LYS A 161 -7.74 -2.56 4.43
C LYS A 161 -7.61 -1.92 3.04
N PHE A 162 -7.74 -2.72 1.99
CA PHE A 162 -7.74 -2.31 0.59
C PHE A 162 -6.65 -1.29 0.23
N GLU A 163 -7.01 -0.09 -0.21
CA GLU A 163 -6.10 1.00 -0.57
C GLU A 163 -5.11 1.33 0.56
N ASN A 164 -5.56 1.21 1.81
CA ASN A 164 -4.79 1.53 3.01
C ASN A 164 -3.98 0.34 3.55
N TYR A 165 -3.96 -0.81 2.85
CA TYR A 165 -3.15 -1.94 3.29
C TYR A 165 -1.66 -1.61 3.25
N ILE A 166 -1.01 -1.64 4.41
CA ILE A 166 0.43 -1.41 4.54
C ILE A 166 1.18 -2.66 4.10
N MET A 167 1.89 -2.55 2.98
CA MET A 167 2.60 -3.65 2.36
C MET A 167 3.80 -4.09 3.20
N ASN A 168 4.02 -5.40 3.30
CA ASN A 168 5.21 -5.98 3.94
C ASN A 168 6.03 -6.80 2.94
N ASP A 169 7.27 -7.10 3.34
CA ASP A 169 8.18 -7.89 2.51
C ASP A 169 7.58 -9.27 2.18
N ASN A 170 7.65 -9.65 0.91
CA ASN A 170 7.14 -10.90 0.35
C ASN A 170 5.62 -11.10 0.41
N ASP A 171 4.83 -10.09 0.77
CA ASP A 171 3.37 -10.20 0.72
C ASP A 171 2.91 -10.59 -0.69
N GLN A 172 1.91 -11.45 -0.77
CA GLN A 172 1.17 -11.77 -1.99
C GLN A 172 -0.21 -11.13 -1.91
N ILE A 173 -0.37 -10.00 -2.57
CA ILE A 173 -1.57 -9.15 -2.53
C ILE A 173 -2.36 -9.41 -3.81
N GLU A 174 -3.53 -10.02 -3.68
CA GLU A 174 -4.45 -10.29 -4.78
C GLU A 174 -5.68 -9.39 -4.62
N LEU A 175 -5.83 -8.41 -5.52
CA LEU A 175 -6.98 -7.51 -5.60
C LEU A 175 -7.90 -7.99 -6.72
N ILE A 176 -9.17 -8.22 -6.40
CA ILE A 176 -10.17 -8.73 -7.33
C ILE A 176 -11.33 -7.76 -7.37
N LEU A 177 -11.60 -7.23 -8.56
CA LEU A 177 -12.73 -6.37 -8.88
C LEU A 177 -13.69 -7.12 -9.80
N THR A 178 -14.94 -7.22 -9.38
CA THR A 178 -16.01 -7.84 -10.19
C THR A 178 -17.09 -6.81 -10.46
N SER A 179 -17.36 -6.50 -11.72
CA SER A 179 -18.35 -5.50 -12.12
C SER A 179 -19.72 -5.82 -11.51
N LYS A 180 -20.35 -4.81 -10.91
CA LYS A 180 -21.72 -4.95 -10.40
C LYS A 180 -22.71 -5.13 -11.55
N SER A 181 -23.76 -5.91 -11.28
CA SER A 181 -24.87 -6.15 -12.22
C SER A 181 -25.92 -5.04 -12.18
#